data_AF-A0A9D2NP36-F1
#
_entry.id   AF-A0A9D2NP36-F1
#
_cell.length_a   1.000
_cell.length_b   1.000
_cell.length_c   1.000
_cell.angle_alpha   90.00
_cell.angle_beta   90.00
_cell.angle_gamma   90.00
#
_symmetry.space_group_name_H-M   'P 1'
#
loop_
_entity.id
_entity.type
_entity.pdbx_description
1 polymer ?
#
loop_
_entity_poly.entity_id
_entity_poly.type
_entity_poly.pdbx_seq_one_letter_code
_entity_poly.pdbx_strand_id
1 'polypeptide(L)'
;MASERTDELYRLLLSRGYPKEFCAEIAYKNMNTDYTATRMIGYLYRVTNPRIEDLVDEMLAILSDRDEIMRKKEMEHAQAVLNDIYNNGL
;
A
#
# COMPACT_ATOMS: atom_id res chain seq x y z
N MET A 1 1.10 -6.15 14.25
CA MET A 1 0.20 -5.07 14.70
C MET A 1 -0.04 -4.16 13.51
N ALA A 2 -1.26 -3.69 13.31
CA ALA A 2 -1.53 -2.66 12.30
C ALA A 2 -0.77 -1.37 12.68
N SER A 3 -0.29 -0.63 11.69
CA SER A 3 0.44 0.61 11.96
C SER A 3 -0.50 1.74 12.38
N GLU A 4 0.04 2.78 13.04
CA GLU A 4 -0.74 3.96 13.42
C GLU A 4 -1.44 4.61 12.20
N ARG A 5 -0.79 4.59 11.03
CA ARG A 5 -1.37 5.08 9.77
C ARG A 5 -2.52 4.21 9.28
N THR A 6 -2.45 2.90 9.50
CA THR A 6 -3.54 1.98 9.16
C THR A 6 -4.80 2.30 9.98
N ASP A 7 -4.64 2.58 11.28
CA ASP A 7 -5.74 2.97 12.16
C ASP A 7 -6.33 4.34 11.77
N GLU A 8 -5.49 5.30 11.37
CA GLU A 8 -5.94 6.58 10.84
C GLU A 8 -6.78 6.39 9.57
N LEU A 9 -6.31 5.57 8.62
CA LEU A 9 -7.05 5.27 7.40
C LEU A 9 -8.41 4.64 7.73
N TYR A 10 -8.45 3.67 8.65
CA TYR A 10 -9.69 3.04 9.08
C TYR A 10 -10.69 4.07 9.64
N ARG A 11 -10.23 4.96 10.54
CA ARG A 11 -11.06 6.02 11.12
C ARG A 11 -11.54 7.02 10.07
N LEU A 12 -10.69 7.34 9.09
CA LEU A 12 -11.04 8.24 7.99
C LEU A 12 -12.13 7.62 7.09
N LEU A 13 -12.04 6.34 6.75
CA LEU A 13 -13.07 5.67 5.98
C LEU A 13 -14.41 5.62 6.75
N LEU A 14 -14.37 5.32 8.04
CA LEU A 14 -15.58 5.36 8.88
C LEU A 14 -16.20 6.76 8.94
N SER A 15 -15.40 7.82 9.07
CA SER A 15 -15.91 9.20 9.15
C SER A 15 -16.54 9.67 7.85
N ARG A 16 -16.21 9.04 6.72
CA ARG A 16 -16.84 9.24 5.41
C ARG A 16 -18.11 8.39 5.20
N GLY A 17 -18.49 7.57 6.17
CA GLY A 17 -19.75 6.83 6.17
C GLY A 17 -19.71 5.48 5.44
N TYR A 18 -18.51 4.95 5.12
CA TYR A 18 -18.42 3.63 4.51
C TYR A 18 -18.75 2.51 5.52
N PRO A 19 -19.26 1.35 5.05
CA PRO A 19 -19.57 0.22 5.92
C PRO A 19 -18.35 -0.24 6.74
N LYS A 20 -18.56 -0.53 8.02
CA LYS A 20 -17.47 -0.89 8.95
C LYS A 20 -16.63 -2.07 8.46
N GLU A 21 -17.27 -3.11 7.95
CA GLU A 21 -16.60 -4.30 7.42
C GLU A 21 -15.72 -3.95 6.21
N PHE A 22 -16.24 -3.12 5.31
CA PHE A 22 -15.48 -2.62 4.17
C PHE A 22 -14.26 -1.80 4.62
N CYS A 23 -14.43 -0.89 5.59
CA CYS A 23 -13.33 -0.10 6.13
C CYS A 23 -12.23 -0.99 6.72
N ALA A 24 -12.62 -2.04 7.45
CA ALA A 24 -11.68 -2.98 8.05
C ALA A 24 -10.95 -3.82 6.99
N GLU A 25 -11.64 -4.22 5.93
CA GLU A 25 -11.05 -4.95 4.79
C GLU A 25 -10.00 -4.10 4.08
N ILE A 26 -10.33 -2.83 3.78
CA ILE A 26 -9.39 -1.90 3.12
C ILE A 26 -8.19 -1.65 4.04
N ALA A 27 -8.41 -1.22 5.28
CA ALA A 27 -7.32 -0.80 6.15
C ALA A 27 -6.47 -1.99 6.63
N TYR A 28 -7.07 -2.98 7.28
CA TYR A 28 -6.32 -3.98 8.04
C TYR A 28 -5.86 -5.18 7.22
N LYS A 29 -6.51 -5.49 6.11
CA LYS A 29 -6.08 -6.59 5.23
C LYS A 29 -5.24 -6.12 4.06
N ASN A 30 -5.64 -5.04 3.40
CA ASN A 30 -5.01 -4.60 2.15
C ASN A 30 -4.01 -3.45 2.36
N MET A 31 -4.39 -2.42 3.11
CA MET A 31 -3.59 -1.21 3.35
C MET A 31 -2.87 -1.23 4.70
N ASN A 32 -2.33 -2.38 5.07
CA ASN A 32 -1.83 -2.67 6.42
C ASN A 32 -0.37 -2.25 6.69
N THR A 33 0.22 -1.46 5.80
CA THR A 33 1.57 -0.91 5.96
C THR A 33 1.52 0.61 5.92
N ASP A 34 2.50 1.28 6.53
CA ASP A 34 2.56 2.74 6.48
C ASP A 34 2.60 3.29 5.05
N TYR A 35 3.28 2.59 4.14
CA TYR A 35 3.35 2.99 2.73
C TYR A 35 1.96 2.99 2.08
N THR A 36 1.26 1.86 2.14
CA THR A 36 -0.05 1.70 1.48
C THR A 36 -1.13 2.56 2.15
N ALA A 37 -1.15 2.64 3.48
CA ALA A 37 -2.07 3.49 4.23
C ALA A 37 -1.87 4.98 3.91
N THR A 38 -0.63 5.47 3.90
CA THR A 38 -0.31 6.88 3.58
C THR A 38 -0.77 7.27 2.18
N ARG A 39 -0.59 6.37 1.20
CA ARG A 39 -1.02 6.61 -0.19
C ARG A 39 -2.54 6.74 -0.29
N MET A 40 -3.28 5.81 0.34
CA MET A 40 -4.74 5.84 0.34
C MET A 40 -5.30 7.06 1.08
N ILE A 41 -4.71 7.43 2.23
CA ILE A 41 -5.06 8.67 2.94
C ILE A 41 -4.84 9.89 2.03
N GLY A 42 -3.71 9.94 1.32
CA GLY A 42 -3.41 11.01 0.36
C GLY A 42 -4.45 11.10 -0.76
N TYR A 43 -4.92 9.97 -1.29
CA TYR A 43 -6.02 9.94 -2.25
C TYR A 43 -7.32 10.51 -1.67
N LEU A 44 -7.70 10.07 -0.46
CA LEU A 44 -8.91 10.51 0.25
C LEU A 44 -8.89 12.00 0.66
N TYR A 45 -7.72 12.64 0.70
CA TYR A 45 -7.60 14.09 0.84
C TYR A 45 -7.86 14.85 -0.47
N ARG A 46 -7.59 14.24 -1.62
CA ARG A 46 -7.82 14.84 -2.95
C ARG A 46 -9.23 14.55 -3.48
N VAL A 47 -9.83 13.43 -3.07
CA VAL A 47 -11.15 12.99 -3.53
C VAL A 47 -12.12 12.98 -2.35
N THR A 48 -13.12 13.86 -2.42
CA THR A 48 -14.02 14.14 -1.29
C THR A 48 -14.99 13.01 -0.98
N ASN A 49 -15.61 12.41 -2.00
CA ASN A 49 -16.63 11.37 -1.82
C ASN A 49 -16.55 10.31 -2.94
N PRO A 50 -15.46 9.53 -3.00
CA PRO A 50 -15.31 8.47 -4.00
C PRO A 50 -16.40 7.41 -3.82
N ARG A 51 -16.82 6.77 -4.92
CA ARG A 51 -17.66 5.57 -4.79
C ARG A 51 -16.81 4.43 -4.24
N ILE A 52 -17.46 3.38 -3.75
CA ILE A 52 -16.75 2.17 -3.30
C ILE A 52 -15.88 1.60 -4.43
N GLU A 53 -16.38 1.62 -5.67
CA GLU A 53 -15.61 1.22 -6.86
C GLU A 53 -14.32 2.03 -7.02
N ASP A 54 -14.42 3.36 -6.95
CA ASP A 54 -13.25 4.25 -7.12
C ASP A 54 -12.21 4.04 -6.00
N LEU A 55 -12.67 3.71 -4.78
CA LEU A 55 -11.78 3.34 -3.67
C LEU A 55 -11.05 2.02 -3.88
N VAL A 56 -11.77 1.02 -4.39
CA VAL A 56 -11.21 -0.30 -4.68
C VAL A 56 -10.20 -0.19 -5.81
N ASP A 57 -10.50 0.60 -6.85
CA ASP A 57 -9.60 0.82 -7.98
C ASP A 57 -8.30 1.51 -7.53
N GLU A 58 -8.39 2.57 -6.73
CA GLU A 58 -7.20 3.21 -6.16
C GLU A 58 -6.42 2.25 -5.25
N MET A 59 -7.13 1.42 -4.46
CA MET A 59 -6.48 0.42 -3.63
C MET A 59 -5.65 -0.55 -4.47
N LEU A 60 -6.23 -1.09 -5.53
CA LEU A 60 -5.56 -2.02 -6.42
C LEU A 60 -4.37 -1.37 -7.13
N ALA A 61 -4.50 -0.10 -7.55
CA ALA A 61 -3.40 0.66 -8.13
C ALA A 61 -2.22 0.81 -7.15
N ILE A 62 -2.48 1.20 -5.89
CA ILE A 62 -1.45 1.34 -4.85
C ILE A 62 -0.78 -0.01 -4.55
N LEU A 63 -1.54 -1.10 -4.51
CA LEU A 63 -0.99 -2.44 -4.28
C LEU A 63 -0.11 -2.88 -5.45
N SER A 64 -0.53 -2.58 -6.69
CA SER A 64 0.26 -2.86 -7.89
C SER A 64 1.59 -2.10 -7.88
N ASP A 65 1.56 -0.80 -7.59
CA ASP A 65 2.77 0.05 -7.43
C ASP A 65 3.72 -0.54 -6.38
N ARG A 66 3.18 -0.97 -5.23
CA ARG A 66 3.97 -1.59 -4.16
C ARG A 66 4.67 -2.85 -4.67
N ASP A 67 3.95 -3.72 -5.38
CA ASP A 67 4.48 -4.99 -5.85
C ASP A 67 5.57 -4.78 -6.92
N GLU A 68 5.41 -3.76 -7.77
CA GLU A 68 6.46 -3.34 -8.72
C GLU A 68 7.73 -2.87 -8.01
N ILE A 69 7.59 -2.04 -6.96
CA ILE A 69 8.74 -1.58 -6.16
C ILE A 69 9.46 -2.76 -5.51
N MET A 70 8.72 -3.73 -4.96
CA MET A 70 9.31 -4.92 -4.35
C MET A 70 10.07 -5.77 -5.36
N ARG A 71 9.45 -6.07 -6.51
CA ARG A 71 10.10 -6.82 -7.60
C ARG A 71 11.38 -6.13 -8.07
N LYS A 72 11.35 -4.79 -8.21
CA LYS A 72 12.52 -4.02 -8.62
C LYS A 72 13.66 -4.16 -7.60
N LYS A 73 13.38 -4.05 -6.31
CA LYS A 73 14.38 -4.22 -5.25
C LYS A 73 14.97 -5.62 -5.20
N GLU A 74 14.15 -6.65 -5.41
CA GLU A 74 14.62 -8.05 -5.49
C GLU A 74 15.57 -8.24 -6.68
N MET A 75 15.25 -7.70 -7.84
CA MET A 75 16.13 -7.73 -9.02
C MET A 75 17.44 -6.97 -8.78
N GLU A 76 17.38 -5.78 -8.18
CA GLU A 76 18.58 -4.99 -7.83
C GLU A 76 19.49 -5.75 -6.85
N HIS A 77 18.90 -6.42 -5.85
CA HIS A 77 19.65 -7.24 -4.91
C HIS A 77 20.30 -8.45 -5.60
N ALA A 78 19.56 -9.17 -6.45
CA ALA A 78 20.10 -10.29 -7.22
C ALA A 78 21.26 -9.86 -8.12
N GLN A 79 21.13 -8.70 -8.78
CA GLN A 79 22.20 -8.14 -9.60
C GLN A 79 23.43 -7.74 -8.77
N ALA A 80 23.24 -7.17 -7.57
CA ALA A 80 24.34 -6.82 -6.68
C ALA A 80 25.14 -8.05 -6.23
N VAL A 81 24.45 -9.14 -5.89
CA VAL A 81 25.08 -10.42 -5.54
C VAL A 81 25.87 -10.99 -6.71
N LEU A 82 25.31 -10.98 -7.93
CA LEU A 82 26.02 -11.45 -9.13
C LEU A 82 27.27 -10.62 -9.44
N ASN A 83 27.16 -9.29 -9.29
CA ASN A 83 28.29 -8.39 -9.50
C ASN A 83 29.40 -8.61 -8.46
N ASP A 84 29.04 -8.91 -7.20
CA ASP A 84 30.00 -9.21 -6.15
C ASP A 84 30.79 -10.48 -6.48
N ILE A 85 30.10 -11.57 -6.88
CA ILE A 85 30.76 -12.81 -7.32
C ILE A 85 31.67 -12.57 -8.53
N TYR A 86 31.24 -11.76 -9.50
CA TYR A 86 32.06 -11.46 -10.67
C TYR A 86 33.34 -10.69 -10.31
N ASN A 87 33.24 -9.72 -9.40
CA ASN A 87 34.36 -8.84 -9.06
C ASN A 87 35.30 -9.43 -8.01
N ASN A 88 34.76 -10.18 -7.05
CA ASN A 88 35.48 -10.64 -5.86
C ASN A 88 35.66 -12.17 -5.80
N GLY A 89 35.03 -12.92 -6.70
CA GLY A 89 35.04 -14.40 -6.68
C GLY A 89 34.03 -14.98 -5.68
N LEU A 90 34.07 -16.31 -5.50
CA LEU A 90 33.26 -17.04 -4.51
C LEU A 90 33.94 -17.07 -3.14
#